data_AF-A0A3S4XUM3-F1
#
_entry.id   AF-A0A3S4XUM3-F1
#
_cell.length_a   1.000
_cell.length_b   1.000
_cell.length_c   1.000
_cell.angle_alpha   90.00
_cell.angle_beta   90.00
_cell.angle_gamma   90.00
#
_symmetry.space_group_name_H-M   'P 1'
#
loop_
_entity.id
_entity.type
_entity.pdbx_description
1 polymer ?
#
loop_
_entity_poly.entity_id
_entity_poly.type
_entity_poly.pdbx_seq_one_letter_code
_entity_poly.pdbx_strand_id
1 'polypeptide(L)'
;MQNNPLNYILGLDLGIASIGWAVVEIDEESSPIRLIDVGVRTFERAEVAKTGESLALSRRLARSSRRLIKRRAERLKKAKRLLKAEKILHSIDENYPLMFGSFE
;
A
#
# COMPACT_ATOMS: atom_id res chain seq x y z
N MET A 1 16.89 32.48 -22.59
CA MET A 1 18.06 31.62 -22.28
C MET A 1 18.33 30.77 -23.50
N GLN A 2 19.53 30.86 -24.07
CA GLN A 2 19.91 29.96 -25.17
C GLN A 2 20.14 28.57 -24.55
N ASN A 3 19.38 27.57 -25.00
CA ASN A 3 19.62 26.18 -24.67
C ASN A 3 20.57 25.61 -25.71
N ASN A 4 21.87 25.57 -25.41
CA ASN A 4 22.78 24.74 -26.19
C ASN A 4 22.52 23.27 -25.83
N PRO A 5 22.40 22.38 -26.83
CA PRO A 5 22.26 20.95 -26.55
C PRO A 5 23.52 20.44 -25.85
N LEU A 6 23.34 19.86 -24.66
CA LEU A 6 24.38 19.19 -23.89
C LEU A 6 24.27 17.70 -24.15
N ASN A 7 25.37 17.07 -24.56
CA ASN A 7 25.47 15.61 -24.63
C ASN A 7 25.94 15.10 -23.26
N TYR A 8 25.11 14.35 -22.56
CA TYR A 8 25.41 13.92 -21.19
C TYR A 8 24.86 12.54 -20.86
N ILE A 9 25.52 11.89 -19.90
CA ILE A 9 25.06 10.69 -19.22
C ILE A 9 24.52 11.10 -17.84
N LEU A 10 23.32 10.63 -17.52
CA LEU A 10 22.73 10.73 -16.18
C LEU A 10 22.98 9.41 -15.42
N GLY A 11 23.90 9.43 -14.46
CA GLY A 11 24.09 8.34 -13.51
C GLY A 11 23.04 8.43 -12.39
N LEU A 12 22.40 7.32 -12.06
CA LEU A 12 21.43 7.21 -10.96
C LEU A 12 21.81 6.05 -10.03
N ASP A 13 21.99 6.35 -8.75
CA ASP A 13 22.16 5.37 -7.68
C ASP A 13 20.89 5.31 -6.82
N LEU A 14 20.11 4.23 -6.98
CA LEU A 14 18.77 4.09 -6.41
C LEU A 14 18.82 3.29 -5.09
N GLY A 15 18.89 4.01 -3.97
CA GLY A 15 18.76 3.45 -2.63
C GLY A 15 17.32 3.42 -2.12
N ILE A 16 17.11 2.73 -0.98
CA ILE A 16 15.78 2.59 -0.35
C ILE A 16 15.16 3.91 0.16
N ALA A 17 15.99 4.92 0.42
CA ALA A 17 15.58 6.24 0.91
C ALA A 17 16.40 7.39 0.29
N SER A 18 17.15 7.11 -0.77
CA SER A 18 18.02 8.08 -1.41
C SER A 18 18.17 7.79 -2.89
N ILE A 19 18.28 8.84 -3.69
CA ILE A 19 18.67 8.77 -5.09
C ILE A 19 19.91 9.64 -5.25
N GLY A 20 21.07 9.02 -5.40
CA GLY A 20 22.26 9.72 -5.87
C GLY A 20 22.11 9.98 -7.37
N TRP A 21 22.45 11.18 -7.84
CA TRP A 21 22.44 11.50 -9.26
C TRP A 21 23.68 12.28 -9.65
N ALA A 22 24.14 12.04 -10.88
CA ALA A 22 25.28 12.72 -11.47
C ALA A 22 25.05 12.96 -12.95
N VAL A 23 25.37 14.17 -13.42
CA VAL A 23 25.34 14.53 -14.84
C VAL A 23 26.79 14.66 -15.31
N VAL A 24 27.17 13.81 -16.26
CA VAL A 24 28.51 13.81 -16.85
C VAL A 24 28.38 14.12 -18.33
N GLU A 25 29.03 15.19 -18.78
CA GLU A 25 29.12 15.52 -20.20
C GLU A 25 30.02 14.53 -20.92
N ILE A 26 29.61 14.15 -22.14
CA ILE A 26 30.28 13.16 -22.97
C ILE A 26 30.56 13.71 -24.38
N ASP A 27 31.64 13.23 -24.98
CA ASP A 27 31.98 13.54 -26.37
C ASP A 27 31.17 12.67 -27.36
N GLU A 28 31.48 12.83 -28.65
CA GLU A 28 30.86 12.07 -29.74
C GLU A 28 31.16 10.56 -29.65
N GLU A 29 32.25 10.18 -28.98
CA GLU A 29 32.68 8.80 -28.76
C GLU A 29 32.15 8.23 -27.43
N SER A 30 31.25 8.98 -26.76
CA SER A 30 30.68 8.65 -25.44
C SER A 30 31.70 8.57 -24.30
N SER A 31 32.87 9.17 -24.47
CA SER A 31 33.87 9.28 -23.40
C SER A 31 33.53 10.46 -22.48
N PRO A 32 33.66 10.29 -21.15
CA PRO A 32 33.33 11.34 -20.18
C PRO A 32 34.37 12.47 -20.23
N ILE A 33 33.89 13.69 -20.44
CA ILE A 33 34.71 14.90 -20.54
C ILE A 33 34.73 15.68 -19.23
N ARG A 34 33.54 15.87 -18.63
CA ARG A 34 33.36 16.79 -17.50
C ARG A 34 32.18 16.38 -16.61
N LEU A 35 32.37 16.50 -15.30
CA LEU A 35 31.27 16.43 -14.34
C LEU A 35 30.54 17.77 -14.33
N ILE A 36 29.26 17.76 -14.75
CA ILE A 36 28.43 18.96 -14.82
C ILE A 36 27.83 19.26 -13.45
N ASP A 37 27.21 18.25 -12.84
CA ASP A 37 26.52 18.42 -11.57
C ASP A 37 26.34 17.07 -10.86
N VAL A 38 26.19 17.13 -9.54
CA VAL A 38 25.93 15.98 -8.69
C VAL A 38 25.01 16.36 -7.55
N GLY A 39 24.22 15.39 -7.10
CA GLY A 39 23.42 15.59 -5.91
C GLY A 39 22.89 14.28 -5.34
N VAL A 40 22.23 14.42 -4.20
CA VAL A 40 21.51 13.32 -3.57
C VAL A 40 20.12 13.82 -3.19
N ARG A 41 19.10 13.09 -3.63
CA ARG A 41 17.74 13.30 -3.16
C ARG A 41 17.41 12.27 -2.09
N THR A 42 17.28 12.71 -0.85
CA THR A 42 16.78 11.85 0.24
C THR A 42 15.25 11.94 0.35
N PHE A 43 14.62 10.86 0.81
CA PHE A 43 13.19 10.77 1.08
C PHE A 43 12.92 9.81 2.24
N GLU A 44 11.74 9.92 2.85
CA GLU A 44 11.35 9.01 3.93
C GLU A 44 11.13 7.60 3.38
N ARG A 45 11.65 6.58 4.09
CA ARG A 45 11.41 5.18 3.74
C ARG A 45 9.92 4.88 3.76
N ALA A 46 9.45 4.05 2.83
CA ALA A 46 8.08 3.57 2.80
C ALA A 46 7.79 2.48 3.86
N GLU A 47 8.40 2.59 5.03
CA GLU A 47 8.37 1.65 6.14
C GLU A 47 7.98 2.37 7.42
N VAL A 48 7.31 1.65 8.33
CA VAL A 48 7.04 2.15 9.67
C VAL A 48 8.36 2.18 10.45
N ALA A 49 8.82 3.37 10.84
CA ALA A 49 10.15 3.59 11.44
C ALA A 49 10.46 2.68 12.65
N LYS A 50 9.43 2.23 13.38
CA LYS A 50 9.56 1.39 14.58
C LYS A 50 9.56 -0.12 14.30
N THR A 51 8.90 -0.57 13.23
CA THR A 51 8.68 -2.01 12.97
C THR A 51 9.30 -2.50 11.67
N GLY A 52 9.75 -1.60 10.78
CA GLY A 52 10.27 -1.95 9.46
C GLY A 52 9.23 -2.53 8.50
N GLU A 53 7.96 -2.58 8.93
CA GLU A 53 6.89 -3.08 8.08
C GLU A 53 6.51 -2.05 7.02
N SER A 54 6.18 -2.51 5.82
CA SER A 54 5.68 -1.63 4.76
C SER A 54 4.47 -0.82 5.24
N LEU A 55 4.43 0.48 4.93
CA LEU A 55 3.28 1.36 5.21
C LEU A 55 1.97 0.82 4.62
N ALA A 56 2.03 0.02 3.55
CA ALA A 56 0.86 -0.59 2.93
C ALA A 56 0.29 -1.78 3.70
N LEU A 57 1.04 -2.36 4.64
CA LEU A 57 0.67 -3.58 5.36
C LEU A 57 -0.55 -3.36 6.27
N SER A 58 -0.53 -2.32 7.09
CA SER A 58 -1.63 -1.97 8.00
C SER A 58 -2.95 -1.79 7.22
N ARG A 59 -2.90 -1.06 6.10
CA ARG A 59 -4.04 -0.86 5.19
C ARG A 59 -4.53 -2.17 4.59
N ARG A 60 -3.62 -3.07 4.20
CA ARG A 60 -3.94 -4.40 3.66
C ARG A 60 -4.66 -5.26 4.69
N LEU A 61 -4.15 -5.32 5.92
CA LEU A 61 -4.73 -6.10 7.02
C LEU A 61 -6.12 -5.57 7.39
N ALA A 62 -6.26 -4.26 7.56
CA ALA A 62 -7.56 -3.63 7.86
C ALA A 62 -8.60 -3.87 6.74
N ARG A 63 -8.18 -3.87 5.47
CA ARG A 63 -9.05 -4.23 4.34
C ARG A 63 -9.46 -5.70 4.38
N SER A 64 -8.52 -6.60 4.70
CA SER A 64 -8.80 -8.03 4.80
C SER A 64 -9.85 -8.32 5.88
N SER A 65 -9.66 -7.77 7.07
CA SER A 65 -10.59 -7.91 8.20
C SER A 65 -12.01 -7.44 7.84
N ARG A 66 -12.16 -6.25 7.24
CA ARG A 66 -13.46 -5.74 6.79
C ARG A 66 -14.15 -6.66 5.78
N ARG A 67 -13.39 -7.24 4.84
CA ARG A 67 -13.93 -8.21 3.88
C ARG A 67 -14.41 -9.48 4.56
N LEU A 68 -13.67 -9.99 5.55
CA LEU A 68 -14.05 -11.18 6.33
C LEU A 68 -15.34 -10.94 7.12
N ILE A 69 -15.43 -9.81 7.84
CA ILE A 69 -16.63 -9.43 8.62
C ILE A 69 -17.84 -9.33 7.70
N LYS A 70 -17.73 -8.60 6.58
CA LYS A 70 -18.82 -8.46 5.61
C LYS A 70 -19.28 -9.81 5.07
N ARG A 71 -18.34 -10.65 4.62
CA ARG A 71 -18.66 -12.00 4.10
C ARG A 71 -19.31 -12.89 5.14
N ARG A 72 -18.88 -12.82 6.40
CA ARG A 72 -19.51 -13.57 7.51
C ARG A 72 -20.95 -13.11 7.73
N ALA A 73 -21.17 -11.80 7.82
CA ALA A 73 -22.51 -11.23 8.01
C ALA A 73 -23.45 -11.60 6.85
N GLU A 74 -22.98 -11.51 5.61
CA GLU A 74 -23.75 -11.90 4.42
C GLU A 74 -24.08 -13.40 4.42
N ARG A 75 -23.12 -14.27 4.77
CA ARG A 75 -23.33 -15.72 4.84
C ARG A 75 -24.35 -16.08 5.90
N LEU A 76 -24.23 -15.51 7.10
CA LEU A 76 -25.19 -15.73 8.19
C LEU A 76 -26.59 -15.22 7.81
N LYS A 77 -26.68 -14.05 7.17
CA LYS A 77 -27.95 -13.52 6.68
C LYS A 77 -28.60 -14.45 5.63
N LYS A 78 -27.81 -14.98 4.70
CA LYS A 78 -28.29 -15.96 3.71
C LYS A 78 -28.75 -17.26 4.37
N ALA A 79 -27.97 -17.79 5.32
CA ALA A 79 -28.33 -18.99 6.06
C ALA A 79 -29.63 -18.81 6.86
N LYS A 80 -29.78 -17.71 7.59
CA LYS A 80 -31.02 -17.38 8.32
C LYS A 80 -32.24 -17.34 7.38
N ARG A 81 -32.09 -16.69 6.21
CA ARG A 81 -33.15 -16.63 5.19
C ARG A 81 -33.53 -18.02 4.66
N LEU A 82 -32.54 -18.87 4.42
CA LEU A 82 -32.76 -20.24 3.95
C LEU A 82 -33.51 -21.07 5.00
N LEU A 83 -33.06 -21.04 6.26
CA LEU A 83 -33.72 -21.78 7.34
C LEU A 83 -35.18 -21.33 7.55
N LYS A 84 -35.45 -20.04 7.40
CA LYS A 84 -36.82 -19.50 7.44
C LYS A 84 -37.67 -19.97 6.26
N ALA A 85 -37.11 -20.00 5.05
CA ALA A 85 -37.80 -20.45 3.85
C ALA A 85 -38.17 -21.94 3.92
N GLU A 86 -37.26 -22.76 4.43
CA GLU A 86 -37.49 -24.20 4.68
C GLU A 86 -38.35 -24.48 5.93
N LYS A 87 -38.88 -23.44 6.58
CA LYS A 87 -39.70 -23.52 7.81
C LYS A 87 -39.01 -24.24 8.97
N ILE A 88 -37.68 -24.31 8.96
CA ILE A 88 -36.86 -24.84 10.06
C ILE A 88 -36.77 -23.80 11.19
N LEU A 89 -36.82 -22.50 10.85
CA LEU A 89 -36.80 -21.39 11.80
C LEU A 89 -38.11 -20.59 11.70
N HIS A 90 -38.75 -20.29 12.84
CA HIS A 90 -39.96 -19.46 12.87
C HIS A 90 -39.62 -17.99 13.17
N SER A 91 -40.49 -17.05 12.77
CA SER A 91 -40.19 -15.60 12.87
C SER A 91 -40.01 -15.08 14.30
N ILE A 92 -40.47 -15.83 15.31
CA ILE A 92 -40.32 -15.51 16.74
C ILE A 92 -38.85 -15.70 17.19
N ASP A 93 -38.10 -16.59 16.52
CA ASP A 93 -36.70 -16.91 16.86
C ASP A 93 -35.70 -15.85 16.36
N GLU A 94 -36.15 -14.84 15.59
CA GLU A 94 -35.28 -13.74 15.13
C GLU A 94 -34.96 -12.73 16.24
N ASN A 95 -35.77 -12.69 17.32
CA ASN A 95 -35.67 -11.76 18.45
C ASN A 95 -34.91 -12.32 19.66
N TYR A 96 -33.81 -13.06 19.44
CA TYR A 96 -32.83 -13.18 20.51
C TYR A 96 -32.06 -11.86 20.59
N PRO A 97 -32.11 -11.15 21.73
CA PRO A 97 -31.20 -10.04 21.95
C PRO A 97 -29.81 -10.57 21.71
N LEU A 98 -29.00 -9.86 20.95
CA LEU A 98 -27.57 -10.10 20.91
C LEU A 98 -27.04 -9.85 22.33
N MET A 99 -27.17 -10.84 23.21
CA MET A 99 -26.52 -10.94 24.51
C MET A 99 -25.03 -11.15 24.25
N PHE A 100 -24.38 -10.14 23.66
CA PHE A 100 -22.99 -9.86 23.95
C PHE A 100 -23.03 -9.04 25.24
N GLY A 101 -22.99 -9.76 26.37
CA GLY A 101 -22.82 -9.16 27.67
C GLY A 101 -21.61 -8.22 27.63
N SER A 102 -21.87 -6.95 27.92
CA SER A 102 -20.91 -6.08 28.56
C SER A 102 -20.58 -6.71 29.91
N PHE A 103 -19.46 -7.42 29.96
CA PHE A 103 -18.80 -7.71 31.23
C PHE A 103 -18.17 -6.39 31.71
N GLU A 104 -18.82 -5.76 32.70
CA GLU A 104 -18.10 -5.00 33.73
C GLU A 104 -17.28 -5.96 34.61
#